data_AF-A0A3S5FGG3-F1
#
_entry.id   AF-A0A3S5FGG3-F1
#
_cell.length_a   1.000
_cell.length_b   1.000
_cell.length_c   1.000
_cell.angle_alpha   90.00
_cell.angle_beta   90.00
_cell.angle_gamma   90.00
#
_symmetry.space_group_name_H-M   'P 1'
#
loop_
_entity.id
_entity.type
_entity.pdbx_description
1 polymer ?
#
loop_
_entity_poly.entity_id
_entity_poly.type
_entity_poly.pdbx_seq_one_letter_code
_entity_poly.pdbx_strand_id
1 'polypeptide(L)'
;MTGSIWIEVEVVDVNNHPPVFTSQSYRGYVSENQPAGTPVSALRPARPGSSSSKPWDRNMPLRVQATDRDSPEINGRLLYVLRPPHPFFSLDLHTGLISIVG
;
A
#
# COMPACT_ATOMS: atom_id res chain seq x y z
N MET A 1 -16.44 39.25 41.51
CA MET A 1 -16.54 39.45 40.04
C MET A 1 -15.53 38.51 39.40
N THR A 2 -15.97 37.58 38.58
CA THR A 2 -15.07 36.72 37.78
C THR A 2 -15.41 36.94 36.32
N GLY A 3 -14.41 37.27 35.50
CA GLY A 3 -14.54 37.41 34.06
C GLY A 3 -13.88 36.22 33.37
N SER A 4 -14.56 35.66 32.38
CA SER A 4 -14.01 34.60 31.54
C SER A 4 -13.64 35.17 30.17
N ILE A 5 -12.45 34.82 29.69
CA ILE A 5 -11.94 35.12 28.35
C ILE A 5 -11.78 33.81 27.60
N TRP A 6 -12.13 33.82 26.32
CA TRP A 6 -11.88 32.70 25.41
C TRP A 6 -10.54 32.90 24.72
N ILE A 7 -9.74 31.84 24.70
CA ILE A 7 -8.48 31.77 23.98
C ILE A 7 -8.65 30.71 22.90
N GLU A 8 -8.37 31.09 21.66
CA GLU A 8 -8.35 30.18 20.53
C GLU A 8 -6.92 29.68 20.31
N VAL A 9 -6.76 28.37 20.16
CA VAL A 9 -5.48 27.71 19.91
C VAL A 9 -5.63 26.84 18.68
N GLU A 10 -4.81 27.08 17.66
CA GLU A 10 -4.72 26.25 16.47
C GLU A 10 -3.67 25.15 16.69
N VAL A 11 -4.04 23.91 16.38
CA VAL A 11 -3.11 22.76 16.43
C VAL A 11 -2.67 22.45 15.01
N VAL A 12 -1.37 22.56 14.76
CA VAL A 12 -0.77 22.28 13.45
C VAL A 12 -0.29 20.83 13.39
N ASP A 13 -0.68 20.11 12.34
CA ASP A 13 -0.20 18.77 12.03
C ASP A 13 1.29 18.81 11.65
N VAL A 14 2.10 17.93 12.25
CA VAL A 14 3.53 17.77 11.98
C VAL A 14 3.82 16.33 11.59
N ASN A 15 4.81 16.11 10.73
CA ASN A 15 5.23 14.77 10.33
C ASN A 15 5.95 14.05 11.48
N ASN A 16 5.22 13.31 12.29
CA ASN A 16 5.76 12.60 13.45
C ASN A 16 5.36 11.12 13.51
N HIS A 17 4.61 10.61 12.54
CA HIS A 17 4.32 9.20 12.41
C HIS A 17 4.96 8.66 11.12
N PRO A 18 5.92 7.71 11.20
CA PRO A 18 6.47 7.14 9.99
C PRO A 18 5.43 6.22 9.29
N PRO A 19 5.52 6.08 7.96
CA PRO A 19 4.72 5.09 7.23
C PRO A 19 4.91 3.67 7.77
N VAL A 20 3.80 2.95 7.97
CA VAL A 20 3.80 1.55 8.42
C VAL A 20 3.15 0.66 7.36
N PHE A 21 3.87 -0.35 6.88
CA PHE A 21 3.31 -1.34 5.95
C PHE A 21 2.19 -2.16 6.60
N THR A 22 1.14 -2.47 5.84
CA THR A 22 0.01 -3.28 6.30
C THR A 22 0.38 -4.75 6.48
N SER A 23 1.48 -5.20 5.90
CA SER A 23 1.99 -6.56 6.04
C SER A 23 3.51 -6.56 6.13
N GLN A 24 4.05 -7.45 6.98
CA GLN A 24 5.50 -7.62 7.13
C GLN A 24 6.15 -8.24 5.88
N SER A 25 5.37 -8.98 5.08
CA SER A 25 5.82 -9.51 3.81
C SER A 25 4.68 -9.56 2.80
N TYR A 26 5.02 -9.30 1.55
CA TYR A 26 4.10 -9.37 0.41
C TYR A 26 4.55 -10.54 -0.46
N ARG A 27 3.63 -11.48 -0.73
CA ARG A 27 3.90 -12.63 -1.58
C ARG A 27 2.96 -12.62 -2.77
N GLY A 28 3.52 -12.88 -3.94
CA GLY A 28 2.77 -12.98 -5.17
C GLY A 28 3.26 -14.13 -6.03
N TYR A 29 2.54 -14.34 -7.12
CA TYR A 29 2.84 -15.35 -8.12
C TYR A 29 2.72 -14.73 -9.50
N VAL A 30 3.62 -15.13 -10.39
CA VAL A 30 3.62 -14.78 -11.81
C VAL A 30 3.83 -16.06 -12.60
N SER A 31 3.07 -16.22 -13.68
CA SER A 31 3.35 -17.27 -14.66
C SER A 31 4.39 -16.74 -15.66
N GLU A 32 5.37 -17.56 -16.01
CA GLU A 32 6.51 -17.18 -16.87
C GLU A 32 6.09 -16.66 -18.27
N ASN A 33 4.89 -17.04 -18.72
CA ASN A 33 4.33 -16.66 -20.02
C ASN A 33 3.53 -15.36 -20.01
N GLN A 34 3.49 -14.62 -18.89
CA GLN A 34 2.74 -13.36 -18.81
C GLN A 34 3.50 -12.23 -19.52
N PRO A 35 2.81 -11.38 -20.31
CA PRO A 35 3.43 -10.26 -20.98
C PRO A 35 3.85 -9.16 -19.99
N ALA A 36 4.80 -8.31 -20.41
CA ALA A 36 5.13 -7.09 -19.70
C ALA A 36 3.89 -6.19 -19.47
N GLY A 37 3.87 -5.47 -18.36
CA GLY A 37 2.74 -4.68 -17.88
C GLY A 37 1.72 -5.47 -17.06
N THR A 38 1.76 -6.80 -17.08
CA THR A 38 0.82 -7.63 -16.30
C THR A 38 1.06 -7.45 -14.79
N PRO A 39 0.01 -7.16 -13.99
CA PRO A 39 0.12 -7.13 -12.54
C PRO A 39 0.48 -8.50 -11.96
N VAL A 40 1.34 -8.51 -10.94
CA VAL A 40 1.63 -9.72 -10.16
C VAL A 40 0.36 -10.15 -9.43
N SER A 41 0.02 -11.45 -9.44
CA SER A 41 -1.12 -11.95 -8.66
C SER A 41 -0.76 -12.04 -7.18
N ALA A 42 -1.60 -11.52 -6.29
CA ALA A 42 -1.41 -11.67 -4.85
C ALA A 42 -1.64 -13.13 -4.41
N LEU A 43 -0.91 -13.55 -3.38
CA LEU A 43 -1.20 -14.79 -2.65
C LEU A 43 -1.89 -14.45 -1.34
N ARG A 44 -3.22 -14.26 -1.40
CA ARG A 44 -4.06 -14.04 -0.21
C ARG A 44 -4.92 -15.28 0.06
N PRO A 45 -5.24 -15.58 1.34
CA PRO A 45 -6.19 -16.65 1.65
C PRO A 45 -7.49 -16.45 0.86
N ALA A 46 -8.05 -17.54 0.33
CA ALA A 46 -9.34 -17.50 -0.31
C ALA A 46 -10.39 -16.92 0.66
N ARG A 47 -11.26 -16.01 0.17
CA ARG A 47 -12.33 -15.45 0.98
C ARG A 47 -13.28 -16.59 1.39
N PRO A 48 -13.76 -16.66 2.64
CA PRO A 48 -14.78 -17.62 3.03
C PRO A 48 -15.99 -17.53 2.09
N GLY A 49 -16.37 -18.64 1.46
CA GLY A 49 -17.46 -18.70 0.48
C GLY A 49 -17.06 -18.46 -0.98
N SER A 50 -15.78 -18.26 -1.31
CA SER A 50 -15.33 -18.24 -2.70
C SER A 50 -15.46 -19.64 -3.32
N SER A 51 -16.02 -19.73 -4.53
CA SER A 51 -16.13 -20.98 -5.29
C SER A 51 -14.80 -21.52 -5.82
N SER A 52 -13.68 -20.83 -5.60
CA SER A 52 -12.37 -21.31 -5.99
C SER A 52 -11.95 -22.49 -5.12
N SER A 53 -11.74 -23.65 -5.75
CA SER A 53 -11.13 -24.84 -5.13
C SER A 53 -9.66 -24.64 -4.72
N LYS A 54 -9.08 -23.47 -5.00
CA LYS A 54 -7.72 -23.08 -4.64
C LYS A 54 -7.70 -22.47 -3.23
N PRO A 55 -6.68 -22.77 -2.39
CA PRO A 55 -6.54 -22.15 -1.07
C PRO A 55 -6.28 -20.64 -1.09
N TRP A 56 -5.91 -20.10 -2.26
CA TRP A 56 -5.50 -18.71 -2.45
C TRP A 56 -6.24 -18.09 -3.65
N ASP A 57 -6.70 -16.86 -3.47
CA ASP A 57 -7.27 -16.07 -4.55
C ASP A 57 -6.16 -15.42 -5.38
N ARG A 58 -6.04 -15.86 -6.65
CA ARG A 58 -5.01 -15.40 -7.61
C ARG A 58 -5.49 -14.30 -8.54
N ASN A 59 -6.78 -13.96 -8.54
CA ASN A 59 -7.36 -13.02 -9.51
C ASN A 59 -7.21 -11.56 -9.10
N MET A 60 -6.42 -11.30 -8.07
CA MET A 60 -6.44 -10.03 -7.39
C MET A 60 -5.00 -9.50 -7.30
N PRO A 61 -4.71 -8.32 -7.89
CA PRO A 61 -3.35 -7.85 -8.07
C PRO A 61 -2.63 -7.62 -6.75
N LEU A 62 -1.32 -7.87 -6.76
CA LEU A 62 -0.43 -7.62 -5.64
C LEU A 62 -0.17 -6.12 -5.55
N ARG A 63 -0.55 -5.56 -4.40
CA ARG A 63 -0.29 -4.18 -4.04
C ARG A 63 0.42 -4.13 -2.71
N VAL A 64 1.51 -3.39 -2.66
CA VAL A 64 2.13 -2.96 -1.42
C VAL A 64 1.29 -1.83 -0.84
N GLN A 65 1.05 -1.84 0.46
CA GLN A 65 0.25 -0.83 1.12
C GLN A 65 0.90 -0.43 2.43
N ALA A 66 1.01 0.87 2.68
CA ALA A 66 1.36 1.40 3.98
C ALA A 66 0.27 2.37 4.45
N THR A 67 0.31 2.68 5.73
CA THR A 67 -0.53 3.68 6.38
C THR A 67 0.37 4.67 7.10
N ASP A 68 0.07 5.95 6.92
CA ASP A 68 0.64 7.03 7.71
C ASP A 68 -0.49 7.61 8.58
N ARG A 69 -0.18 7.99 9.82
CA ARG A 69 -1.20 8.54 10.74
C ARG A 69 -1.29 10.05 10.69
N ASP A 70 -0.37 10.71 10.00
CA ASP A 70 -0.38 12.15 9.82
C ASP A 70 -1.44 12.56 8.78
N SER A 71 -1.78 13.85 8.75
CA SER A 71 -2.85 14.35 7.88
C SER A 71 -2.54 14.09 6.39
N PRO A 72 -3.42 13.40 5.64
CA PRO A 72 -3.11 12.94 4.28
C PRO A 72 -2.91 14.07 3.26
N GLU A 73 -3.42 15.27 3.55
CA GLU A 73 -3.27 16.46 2.72
C GLU A 73 -1.94 17.19 2.94
N ILE A 74 -1.27 16.94 4.07
CA ILE A 74 -0.06 17.68 4.48
C ILE A 74 1.14 16.74 4.57
N ASN A 75 1.08 15.72 5.44
CA ASN A 75 2.24 14.89 5.79
C ASN A 75 2.01 13.38 5.60
N GLY A 76 0.78 12.92 5.45
CA GLY A 76 0.43 11.50 5.37
C GLY A 76 0.41 10.89 3.95
N ARG A 77 0.86 11.64 2.92
CA ARG A 77 0.84 11.14 1.53
C ARG A 77 2.00 10.16 1.28
N LEU A 78 1.66 8.96 0.82
CA LEU A 78 2.62 7.87 0.61
C LEU A 78 3.14 7.79 -0.83
N LEU A 79 4.44 7.52 -0.95
CA LEU A 79 5.12 7.18 -2.20
C LEU A 79 5.89 5.86 -2.05
N TYR A 80 5.81 4.99 -3.06
CA TYR A 80 6.43 3.68 -3.07
C TYR A 80 7.62 3.62 -4.03
N VAL A 81 8.72 2.99 -3.61
CA VAL A 81 9.91 2.78 -4.44
C VAL A 81 10.48 1.38 -4.17
N LEU A 82 10.73 0.62 -5.24
CA LEU A 82 11.42 -0.66 -5.14
C LEU A 82 12.93 -0.42 -5.04
N ARG A 83 13.57 -0.90 -3.97
CA ARG A 83 15.02 -0.77 -3.76
C ARG A 83 15.66 -2.11 -3.38
N PRO A 84 16.76 -2.53 -4.04
CA PRO A 84 17.28 -1.92 -5.28
C PRO A 84 16.26 -2.03 -6.42
N PRO A 85 16.37 -1.22 -7.49
CA PRO A 85 15.58 -1.41 -8.70
C PRO A 85 15.77 -2.85 -9.22
N HIS A 86 14.70 -3.44 -9.75
CA HIS A 86 14.71 -4.84 -10.20
C HIS A 86 14.42 -4.91 -11.70
N PRO A 87 15.17 -5.69 -12.49
CA PRO A 87 15.02 -5.71 -13.95
C PRO A 87 13.65 -6.23 -14.41
N PHE A 88 13.02 -7.13 -13.64
CA PHE A 88 11.79 -7.79 -14.05
C PHE A 88 10.51 -7.19 -13.46
N PHE A 89 10.61 -6.30 -12.47
CA PHE A 89 9.45 -5.82 -11.72
C PHE A 89 9.49 -4.30 -11.52
N SER A 90 8.35 -3.66 -11.71
CA SER A 90 8.11 -2.25 -11.39
C SER A 90 7.12 -2.14 -10.25
N LEU A 91 7.28 -1.09 -9.44
CA LEU A 91 6.34 -0.70 -8.40
C LEU A 91 5.77 0.68 -8.76
N ASP A 92 4.45 0.76 -8.94
CA ASP A 92 3.78 2.03 -9.17
C ASP A 92 3.88 2.91 -7.92
N LEU A 93 4.38 4.13 -8.11
CA LEU A 93 4.83 5.00 -7.03
C LEU A 93 3.69 5.55 -6.17
N HIS A 94 2.45 5.57 -6.67
CA HIS A 94 1.29 6.10 -5.94
C HIS A 94 0.36 5.00 -5.44
N THR A 95 0.24 3.91 -6.18
CA THR A 95 -0.76 2.86 -5.92
C THR A 95 -0.18 1.60 -5.28
N GLY A 96 1.15 1.47 -5.27
CA GLY A 96 1.85 0.30 -4.76
C GLY A 96 1.66 -0.96 -5.60
N LEU A 97 1.13 -0.85 -6.83
CA LEU A 97 0.92 -1.96 -7.74
C LEU A 97 2.25 -2.51 -8.24
N ILE A 98 2.44 -3.83 -8.14
CA ILE A 98 3.61 -4.51 -8.72
C ILE A 98 3.24 -5.11 -10.07
N SER A 99 4.02 -4.79 -11.10
CA SER A 99 3.85 -5.30 -12.47
C SER A 99 5.16 -5.81 -13.06
N ILE A 100 5.05 -6.67 -14.07
CA ILE A 100 6.18 -7.20 -14.85
C ILE A 100 6.67 -6.11 -15.82
N VAL A 101 7.99 -5.94 -15.97
CA VAL A 101 8.57 -4.93 -16.89
C VAL A 101 9.06 -5.54 -18.21
N GLY A 102 9.38 -6.84 -18.21
CA GLY A 102 9.93 -7.55 -19.38
C GLY A 102 11.44 -7.49 -19.44
#